data_AF-A0A2V1IIS0-F1
#
_entry.id   AF-A0A2V1IIS0-F1
#
_cell.length_a   1.000
_cell.length_b   1.000
_cell.length_c   1.000
_cell.angle_alpha   90.00
_cell.angle_beta   90.00
_cell.angle_gamma   90.00
#
_symmetry.space_group_name_H-M   'P 1'
#
loop_
_entity.id
_entity.type
_entity.pdbx_description
1 polymer ?
#
loop_
_entity_poly.entity_id
_entity_poly.type
_entity_poly.pdbx_seq_one_letter_code
_entity_poly.pdbx_strand_id
1 'polypeptide(L)'
;MLILITVILLLAGLGLVFASNRYGIIVVYTGLCVAAAKASLPTVSTLIFWGIATVIVVVLSFMLPKSISGSRRGLGYIAGAALAGAMTGLVISHAWMIIGGVAGAILGGIAYSKTPAGKALGFPSSKFLNYLCAKGLPAVIAVCMAGTALLWLIFKI
;
A
#
# COMPACT_ATOMS: atom_id res chain seq x y z
N MET A 1 -3.12 -17.79 -18.27
CA MET A 1 -2.78 -16.43 -18.78
C MET A 1 -3.16 -15.32 -17.81
N LEU A 2 -4.44 -15.20 -17.38
CA LEU A 2 -4.88 -14.13 -16.46
C LEU A 2 -4.15 -14.12 -15.10
N ILE A 3 -3.88 -15.28 -14.49
CA ILE A 3 -3.12 -15.38 -13.23
C ILE A 3 -1.72 -14.78 -13.38
N LEU A 4 -1.04 -15.06 -14.50
CA LEU A 4 0.30 -14.56 -14.76
C LEU A 4 0.29 -13.03 -14.91
N ILE A 5 -0.72 -12.48 -15.57
CA ILE A 5 -0.96 -11.03 -15.68
C ILE A 5 -1.20 -10.41 -14.31
N THR A 6 -2.05 -11.03 -13.48
CA THR A 6 -2.29 -10.58 -12.10
C THR A 6 -0.99 -10.53 -11.30
N VAL A 7 -0.19 -11.60 -11.30
CA VAL A 7 1.07 -11.65 -10.55
C VAL A 7 2.03 -10.57 -11.03
N ILE A 8 2.18 -10.37 -12.34
CA ILE A 8 3.02 -9.31 -12.90
C ILE A 8 2.53 -7.93 -12.46
N LEU A 9 1.21 -7.66 -12.52
CA LEU A 9 0.63 -6.38 -12.11
C LEU A 9 0.82 -6.13 -10.61
N LEU A 10 0.64 -7.14 -9.76
CA LEU A 10 0.84 -7.02 -8.32
C LEU A 10 2.31 -6.75 -7.97
N LEU A 11 3.24 -7.47 -8.58
CA LEU A 11 4.68 -7.29 -8.35
C LEU A 11 5.17 -5.95 -8.90
N ALA A 12 4.76 -5.57 -10.11
CA ALA A 12 5.08 -4.28 -10.70
C ALA A 12 4.48 -3.13 -9.88
N GLY A 13 3.22 -3.27 -9.45
CA GLY A 13 2.53 -2.29 -8.62
C GLY A 13 3.19 -2.13 -7.25
N LEU A 14 3.52 -3.23 -6.57
CA LEU A 14 4.28 -3.19 -5.31
C LEU A 14 5.66 -2.56 -5.52
N GLY A 15 6.40 -2.94 -6.56
CA GLY A 15 7.69 -2.31 -6.89
C GLY A 15 7.56 -0.80 -7.15
N LEU A 16 6.49 -0.39 -7.84
CA LEU A 16 6.16 1.01 -8.05
C LEU A 16 5.78 1.73 -6.76
N VAL A 17 5.19 1.08 -5.76
CA VAL A 17 4.94 1.70 -4.44
C VAL A 17 6.24 2.13 -3.76
N PHE A 18 7.36 1.42 -3.99
CA PHE A 18 8.69 1.81 -3.49
C PHE A 18 9.31 3.01 -4.25
N ALA A 19 8.84 3.33 -5.45
CA ALA A 19 9.43 4.37 -6.31
C ALA A 19 8.50 5.58 -6.56
N SER A 20 7.19 5.34 -6.71
CA SER A 20 6.14 6.31 -6.98
C SER A 20 4.78 5.77 -6.53
N ASN A 21 4.41 6.11 -5.29
CA ASN A 21 3.12 5.73 -4.67
C ASN A 21 1.89 6.01 -5.55
N ARG A 22 1.92 7.10 -6.33
CA ARG A 22 0.81 7.52 -7.20
C ARG A 22 0.47 6.47 -8.24
N TYR A 23 1.48 5.97 -8.94
CA TYR A 23 1.28 5.00 -10.02
C TYR A 23 1.20 3.58 -9.46
N GLY A 24 1.93 3.29 -8.38
CA GLY A 24 1.92 1.98 -7.75
C GLY A 24 0.52 1.54 -7.31
N ILE A 25 -0.23 2.41 -6.64
CA ILE A 25 -1.57 2.04 -6.15
C ILE A 25 -2.57 1.75 -7.28
N ILE A 26 -2.49 2.48 -8.39
CA ILE A 26 -3.36 2.28 -9.56
C ILE A 26 -3.05 0.92 -10.19
N VAL A 27 -1.77 0.61 -10.39
CA VAL A 27 -1.34 -0.66 -10.98
C VAL A 27 -1.77 -1.84 -10.09
N VAL A 28 -1.61 -1.74 -8.76
CA VAL A 28 -2.08 -2.78 -7.85
C VAL A 28 -3.60 -2.97 -7.92
N TYR A 29 -4.37 -1.87 -7.97
CA TYR A 29 -5.83 -1.97 -8.09
C TYR A 29 -6.24 -2.66 -9.41
N THR A 30 -5.58 -2.34 -10.53
CA THR A 30 -5.83 -3.06 -11.79
C THR A 30 -5.50 -4.55 -11.68
N GLY A 31 -4.42 -4.92 -10.98
CA GLY A 31 -4.10 -6.32 -10.68
C GLY A 31 -5.19 -7.01 -9.86
N LEU A 32 -5.75 -6.33 -8.85
CA LEU A 32 -6.87 -6.82 -8.04
C LEU A 32 -8.14 -7.02 -8.88
N CYS A 33 -8.47 -6.09 -9.79
CA CYS A 33 -9.60 -6.24 -10.71
C CYS A 33 -9.44 -7.44 -11.64
N VAL A 34 -8.23 -7.67 -12.17
CA VAL A 34 -7.93 -8.85 -12.99
C VAL A 34 -8.02 -10.13 -12.16
N ALA A 35 -7.60 -10.10 -10.89
CA ALA A 35 -7.75 -11.22 -9.96
C ALA A 35 -9.24 -11.54 -9.71
N ALA A 36 -10.08 -10.51 -9.55
CA ALA A 36 -11.51 -10.68 -9.33
C ALA A 36 -12.22 -11.36 -10.49
N ALA A 37 -11.79 -11.13 -11.74
CA ALA A 37 -12.36 -11.76 -12.92
C ALA A 37 -12.20 -13.30 -12.92
N LYS A 38 -11.30 -13.84 -12.10
CA LYS A 38 -11.11 -15.29 -11.90
C LYS A 38 -11.67 -15.82 -10.59
N ALA A 39 -11.99 -14.95 -9.64
CA ALA A 39 -12.45 -15.36 -8.32
C ALA A 39 -13.94 -15.76 -8.35
N SER A 40 -14.26 -16.96 -7.85
CA SER A 40 -15.62 -17.51 -7.83
C SER A 40 -16.48 -17.08 -6.62
N LEU A 41 -16.12 -16.03 -5.88
CA LEU A 41 -16.83 -15.53 -4.68
C LEU A 41 -17.40 -14.13 -5.02
N PRO A 42 -18.38 -13.61 -4.26
CA PRO A 42 -18.81 -12.22 -4.40
C PRO A 42 -17.63 -11.28 -4.05
N THR A 43 -16.96 -10.80 -5.10
CA THR A 43 -15.78 -9.91 -5.02
C THR A 43 -16.15 -8.45 -5.22
N VAL A 44 -17.38 -8.16 -5.64
CA VAL A 44 -17.83 -6.80 -6.02
C VAL A 44 -17.79 -5.83 -4.85
N SER A 45 -18.25 -6.22 -3.66
CA SER A 45 -18.20 -5.38 -2.46
C SER A 45 -16.76 -5.02 -2.08
N THR A 46 -15.86 -6.01 -2.09
CA THR A 46 -14.43 -5.84 -1.82
C THR A 46 -13.75 -4.96 -2.88
N LEU A 47 -14.10 -5.11 -4.15
CA LEU A 47 -13.59 -4.28 -5.24
C LEU A 47 -14.03 -2.82 -5.14
N ILE A 48 -15.29 -2.58 -4.76
CA ILE A 48 -15.81 -1.23 -4.55
C ILE A 48 -15.10 -0.59 -3.36
N PHE A 49 -14.96 -1.32 -2.25
CA PHE A 49 -14.26 -0.84 -1.06
C PHE A 49 -12.83 -0.41 -1.38
N TRP A 50 -12.05 -1.29 -2.03
CA TRP A 50 -10.66 -0.97 -2.42
C TRP A 50 -10.59 0.07 -3.54
N GLY A 51 -11.59 0.13 -4.41
CA GLY A 51 -11.71 1.15 -5.45
C GLY A 51 -11.88 2.55 -4.86
N ILE A 52 -12.79 2.71 -3.90
CA ILE A 52 -12.99 3.96 -3.17
C ILE A 52 -11.71 4.36 -2.43
N ALA A 53 -11.06 3.42 -1.74
CA ALA A 53 -9.78 3.66 -1.06
C ALA A 53 -8.69 4.15 -2.04
N THR A 54 -8.60 3.52 -3.22
CA THR A 54 -7.66 3.92 -4.28
C THR A 54 -7.96 5.32 -4.80
N VAL A 55 -9.22 5.66 -5.05
CA VAL A 55 -9.63 7.00 -5.51
C VAL A 55 -9.25 8.06 -4.47
N ILE A 56 -9.57 7.84 -3.20
CA ILE A 56 -9.22 8.77 -2.10
C ILE A 56 -7.72 9.03 -2.09
N VAL A 57 -6.92 7.96 -2.14
CA VAL A 57 -5.46 8.06 -2.14
C VAL A 57 -4.93 8.83 -3.35
N VAL A 58 -5.45 8.55 -4.54
CA VAL A 58 -5.01 9.20 -5.78
C VAL A 58 -5.33 10.70 -5.72
N VAL A 59 -6.54 11.07 -5.29
CA VAL A 59 -6.95 12.47 -5.10
C VAL A 59 -6.05 13.16 -4.09
N LEU A 60 -5.83 12.57 -2.91
CA LEU A 60 -4.92 13.12 -1.90
C LEU A 60 -3.51 13.29 -2.46
N SER A 61 -3.05 12.33 -3.26
CA SER A 61 -1.74 12.41 -3.89
C SER A 61 -1.62 13.56 -4.88
N PHE A 62 -2.71 13.95 -5.55
CA PHE A 62 -2.75 15.13 -6.44
C PHE A 62 -2.82 16.45 -5.65
N MET A 63 -3.52 16.48 -4.52
CA MET A 63 -3.60 17.65 -3.65
C MET A 63 -2.30 17.95 -2.90
N LEU A 64 -1.42 16.95 -2.76
CA LEU A 64 -0.16 17.11 -2.06
C LEU A 64 0.89 17.94 -2.84
N PRO A 65 1.67 18.79 -2.15
CA PRO A 65 2.75 19.55 -2.77
C PRO A 65 3.76 18.65 -3.50
N LYS A 66 4.20 19.06 -4.70
CA LYS A 66 5.14 18.29 -5.54
C LYS A 66 6.45 17.94 -4.82
N SER A 67 6.89 18.80 -3.90
CA SER A 67 8.07 18.60 -3.05
C SER A 67 7.97 17.38 -2.14
N ILE A 68 6.75 17.04 -1.69
CA ILE A 68 6.49 15.88 -0.85
C ILE A 68 6.10 14.69 -1.74
N SER A 69 5.22 14.89 -2.72
CA SER A 69 4.71 13.81 -3.55
C SER A 69 5.78 13.15 -4.42
N GLY A 70 6.72 13.93 -4.98
CA GLY A 70 7.79 13.46 -5.86
C GLY A 70 9.02 12.92 -5.12
N SER A 71 9.16 13.22 -3.83
CA SER A 71 10.27 12.70 -3.03
C SER A 71 10.11 11.20 -2.76
N ARG A 72 11.16 10.44 -3.08
CA ARG A 72 11.30 9.00 -2.79
C ARG A 72 11.89 8.73 -1.40
N ARG A 73 12.27 9.79 -0.67
CA ARG A 73 12.99 9.65 0.60
C ARG A 73 12.09 8.98 1.65
N GLY A 74 12.57 7.93 2.30
CA GLY A 74 11.80 7.22 3.34
C GLY A 74 10.66 6.34 2.84
N LEU A 75 10.37 6.33 1.53
CA LEU A 75 9.31 5.50 0.95
C LEU A 75 9.60 4.01 1.15
N GLY A 76 10.87 3.61 1.00
CA GLY A 76 11.28 2.22 1.20
C GLY A 76 11.13 1.71 2.63
N TYR A 77 11.39 2.56 3.63
CA TYR A 77 11.19 2.20 5.03
C TYR A 77 9.70 2.03 5.37
N ILE A 78 8.86 2.96 4.91
CA ILE A 78 7.42 2.93 5.18
C ILE A 78 6.74 1.78 4.42
N ALA A 79 6.99 1.67 3.11
CA ALA A 79 6.40 0.63 2.28
C ALA A 79 6.91 -0.77 2.65
N GLY A 80 8.20 -0.91 2.94
CA GLY A 80 8.79 -2.19 3.35
C GLY A 80 8.28 -2.65 4.71
N ALA A 81 8.20 -1.74 5.69
CA ALA A 81 7.64 -2.08 7.00
C ALA A 81 6.13 -2.33 6.93
N ALA A 82 5.38 -1.61 6.09
CA ALA A 82 3.97 -1.89 5.83
C ALA A 82 3.77 -3.26 5.16
N LEU A 83 4.62 -3.64 4.22
CA LEU A 83 4.61 -4.96 3.59
C LEU A 83 4.86 -6.05 4.63
N ALA A 84 5.92 -5.92 5.43
CA ALA A 84 6.24 -6.88 6.48
C ALA A 84 5.10 -7.00 7.51
N GLY A 85 4.57 -5.87 7.98
CA GLY A 85 3.48 -5.84 8.96
C GLY A 85 2.16 -6.39 8.40
N ALA A 86 1.85 -6.15 7.13
CA ALA A 86 0.67 -6.72 6.51
C ALA A 86 0.81 -8.24 6.33
N MET A 87 1.99 -8.73 5.94
CA MET A 87 2.25 -10.16 5.81
C MET A 87 2.15 -10.89 7.16
N THR A 88 2.72 -10.32 8.24
CA THR A 88 2.58 -10.92 9.58
C THR A 88 1.14 -10.87 10.08
N GLY A 89 0.41 -9.78 9.82
CA GLY A 89 -1.01 -9.67 10.14
C GLY A 89 -1.89 -10.67 9.39
N LEU A 90 -1.57 -10.93 8.11
CA LEU A 90 -2.30 -11.86 7.25
C LEU A 90 -2.27 -13.30 7.78
N VAL A 91 -1.24 -13.69 8.54
CA VAL A 91 -1.16 -15.00 9.21
C VAL A 91 -2.32 -15.21 10.18
N ILE A 92 -2.81 -14.14 10.81
CA ILE A 92 -3.89 -14.22 11.80
C ILE A 92 -5.25 -14.06 11.13
N SER A 93 -5.46 -12.94 10.42
CA SER A 93 -6.70 -12.70 9.66
C SER A 93 -6.55 -11.55 8.66
N HIS A 94 -7.55 -11.43 7.78
CA HIS A 94 -7.64 -10.30 6.84
C HIS A 94 -7.74 -8.94 7.54
N ALA A 95 -8.43 -8.86 8.68
CA ALA A 95 -8.49 -7.62 9.47
C ALA A 95 -7.12 -7.29 10.11
N TRP A 96 -6.41 -8.31 10.60
CA TRP A 96 -5.08 -8.16 11.17
C TRP A 96 -4.03 -7.76 10.12
N MET A 97 -4.21 -8.13 8.84
CA MET A 97 -3.37 -7.63 7.75
C MET A 97 -3.41 -6.09 7.67
N ILE A 98 -4.60 -5.49 7.79
CA ILE A 98 -4.76 -4.02 7.72
C ILE A 98 -4.09 -3.38 8.94
N ILE A 99 -4.38 -3.89 10.14
CA ILE A 99 -3.82 -3.38 11.39
C ILE A 99 -2.30 -3.51 11.40
N GLY A 100 -1.78 -4.67 10.99
CA GLY A 100 -0.35 -4.94 10.89
C GLY A 100 0.34 -4.06 9.85
N GLY A 101 -0.30 -3.82 8.70
CA GLY A 101 0.19 -2.91 7.67
C GLY A 101 0.28 -1.46 8.18
N VAL A 102 -0.73 -0.99 8.89
CA VAL A 102 -0.72 0.35 9.52
C VAL A 102 0.36 0.46 10.59
N ALA A 103 0.45 -0.51 11.50
CA ALA A 103 1.47 -0.55 12.55
C ALA A 103 2.87 -0.58 11.93
N GLY A 104 3.07 -1.40 10.90
CA GLY A 104 4.30 -1.48 10.13
C GLY A 104 4.67 -0.15 9.46
N ALA A 105 3.71 0.53 8.81
CA ALA A 105 3.95 1.84 8.23
C ALA A 105 4.37 2.89 9.26
N ILE A 106 3.73 2.90 10.44
CA ILE A 106 4.09 3.80 11.56
C ILE A 106 5.52 3.51 12.03
N LEU A 107 5.85 2.24 12.28
CA LEU A 107 7.18 1.82 12.71
C LEU A 107 8.25 2.15 11.65
N GLY A 108 7.96 1.95 10.37
CA GLY A 108 8.83 2.33 9.25
C GLY A 108 9.02 3.84 9.15
N GLY A 109 7.97 4.62 9.43
CA GLY A 109 8.04 6.07 9.55
C GLY A 109 8.94 6.51 10.69
N ILE A 110 8.80 5.91 11.88
CA ILE A 110 9.63 6.19 13.05
C ILE A 110 11.09 5.79 12.79
N ALA A 111 11.34 4.66 12.13
CA ALA A 111 12.67 4.26 11.73
C ALA A 111 13.29 5.30 10.76
N TYR A 112 12.49 5.79 9.81
CA TYR A 112 12.93 6.82 8.88
C TYR A 112 13.22 8.17 9.55
N SER A 113 12.42 8.59 10.55
CA SER A 113 12.63 9.87 11.25
C SER A 113 13.95 9.92 12.03
N LYS A 114 14.48 8.75 12.41
CA LYS A 114 15.81 8.61 13.03
C LYS A 114 16.98 8.71 12.04
N THR A 115 16.73 8.66 10.73
CA THR A 115 17.79 8.79 9.71
C THR A 115 18.21 10.25 9.50
N PRO A 116 19.45 10.54 9.03
CA PRO A 116 19.91 11.91 8.78
C PRO A 116 19.01 12.70 7.82
N ALA A 117 18.44 12.02 6.82
CA ALA A 117 17.50 12.60 5.87
C ALA A 117 16.08 12.81 6.46
N GLY A 118 15.73 12.06 7.50
CA GLY A 118 14.45 12.12 8.19
C GLY A 118 14.43 13.01 9.43
N LYS A 119 15.60 13.42 9.97
CA LYS A 119 15.70 14.35 11.11
C LYS A 119 14.91 15.66 10.89
N ALA A 120 14.82 16.12 9.64
CA ALA A 120 14.05 17.31 9.28
C ALA A 120 12.53 17.17 9.49
N LEU A 121 12.00 15.95 9.66
CA LEU A 121 10.59 15.70 9.98
C LEU A 121 10.28 15.94 11.47
N GLY A 122 11.29 15.97 12.34
CA GLY A 122 11.16 16.35 13.76
C GLY A 122 10.13 15.51 14.52
N PHE A 123 10.40 14.21 14.71
CA PHE A 123 9.49 13.35 15.46
C PHE A 123 9.45 13.72 16.96
N PRO A 124 8.28 13.79 17.61
CA PRO A 124 6.91 13.77 17.07
C PRO A 124 6.43 15.18 16.68
N SER A 125 6.01 15.37 15.42
CA SER A 125 5.47 16.64 14.91
C SER A 125 4.29 16.40 13.96
N SER A 126 3.40 17.39 13.82
CA SER A 126 2.33 17.38 12.82
C SER A 126 2.85 17.18 11.39
N LYS A 127 4.08 17.65 11.10
CA LYS A 127 4.76 17.42 9.82
C LYS A 127 5.06 15.93 9.60
N PHE A 128 5.47 15.21 10.64
CA PHE A 128 5.69 13.77 10.57
C PHE A 128 4.40 13.00 10.30
N LEU A 129 3.31 13.33 11.01
CA LEU A 129 2.01 12.67 10.81
C LEU A 129 1.45 12.96 9.42
N ASN A 130 1.53 14.21 8.95
CA ASN A 130 1.11 14.55 7.59
C ASN A 130 1.96 13.83 6.53
N TYR A 131 3.27 13.70 6.76
CA TYR A 131 4.15 12.94 5.89
C TYR A 131 3.82 11.44 5.87
N LEU A 132 3.58 10.88 7.04
CA LEU A 132 3.23 9.47 7.20
C LEU A 132 1.86 9.17 6.59
N CYS A 133 0.86 10.04 6.76
CA CYS A 133 -0.43 9.89 6.08
C CYS A 133 -0.25 10.00 4.55
N ALA A 134 0.51 10.98 4.09
CA ALA A 134 0.74 11.19 2.66
C ALA A 134 1.45 10.03 1.95
N LYS A 135 2.39 9.36 2.62
CA LYS A 135 3.24 8.31 2.03
C LYS A 135 2.90 6.91 2.51
N GLY A 136 2.45 6.77 3.74
CA GLY A 136 2.03 5.50 4.36
C GLY A 136 0.66 5.06 3.90
N LEU A 137 -0.34 5.96 3.82
CA LEU A 137 -1.70 5.58 3.41
C LEU A 137 -1.73 4.88 2.03
N PRO A 138 -1.10 5.42 0.97
CA PRO A 138 -1.08 4.72 -0.31
C PRO A 138 -0.35 3.37 -0.25
N ALA A 139 0.76 3.30 0.52
CA ALA A 139 1.56 2.10 0.63
C ALA A 139 0.82 0.97 1.36
N VAL A 140 0.15 1.28 2.47
CA VAL A 140 -0.66 0.32 3.23
C VAL A 140 -1.80 -0.22 2.37
N ILE A 141 -2.52 0.66 1.68
CA ILE A 141 -3.66 0.26 0.85
C ILE A 141 -3.17 -0.63 -0.31
N ALA A 142 -2.08 -0.26 -0.99
CA ALA A 142 -1.52 -1.08 -2.06
C ALA A 142 -1.08 -2.47 -1.55
N VAL A 143 -0.39 -2.53 -0.42
CA VAL A 143 0.02 -3.80 0.20
C VAL A 143 -1.20 -4.66 0.57
N CYS A 144 -2.22 -4.07 1.17
CA CYS A 144 -3.44 -4.80 1.57
C CYS A 144 -4.24 -5.30 0.36
N MET A 145 -4.30 -4.52 -0.73
CA MET A 145 -4.89 -4.96 -2.00
C MET A 145 -4.12 -6.13 -2.59
N ALA A 146 -2.78 -6.08 -2.57
CA ALA A 146 -1.95 -7.19 -3.03
C ALA A 146 -2.13 -8.45 -2.17
N GLY A 147 -2.20 -8.31 -0.84
CA GLY A 147 -2.50 -9.42 0.07
C GLY A 147 -3.90 -10.01 -0.16
N THR A 148 -4.90 -9.16 -0.42
CA THR A 148 -6.26 -9.62 -0.77
C THR A 148 -6.28 -10.40 -2.08
N ALA A 149 -5.60 -9.88 -3.11
CA ALA A 149 -5.48 -10.58 -4.39
C ALA A 149 -4.73 -11.92 -4.24
N LEU A 150 -3.69 -11.96 -3.42
CA LEU A 150 -2.96 -13.19 -3.10
C LEU A 150 -3.86 -14.23 -2.42
N LEU A 151 -4.69 -13.83 -1.46
CA LEU A 151 -5.65 -14.73 -0.81
C LEU A 151 -6.65 -15.30 -1.83
N TRP A 152 -7.11 -14.49 -2.78
CA TRP A 152 -7.99 -14.97 -3.86
C TRP A 152 -7.29 -15.96 -4.80
N LEU A 153 -5.98 -15.80 -5.03
CA LEU A 153 -5.21 -16.75 -5.83
C LEU A 153 -4.96 -18.07 -5.08
N ILE A 154 -4.68 -18.02 -3.78
CA ILE A 154 -4.35 -19.21 -2.98
C ILE A 154 -5.59 -20.04 -2.66
N PHE A 155 -6.65 -19.40 -2.14
CA PHE A 155 -7.83 -20.10 -1.63
C PHE A 155 -8.89 -20.40 -2.71
N LYS A 156 -8.61 -20.08 -3.99
CA LYS A 156 -9.65 -20.07 -5.02
C LYS A 156 -9.24 -20.48 -6.43
N ILE A 157 -8.10 -21.17 -6.58
CA ILE A 157 -7.79 -21.99 -7.77
C ILE A 157 -8.26 -23.41 -7.51
#